data_AF-A0A3M2AFF4-F1
#
_entry.id   AF-A0A3M2AFF4-F1
#
_cell.length_a   1.000
_cell.length_b   1.000
_cell.length_c   1.000
_cell.angle_alpha   90.00
_cell.angle_beta   90.00
_cell.angle_gamma   90.00
#
_symmetry.space_group_name_H-M   'P 1'
#
loop_
_entity.id
_entity.type
_entity.pdbx_description
1 polymer ?
#
loop_
_entity_poly.entity_id
_entity_poly.type
_entity_poly.pdbx_seq_one_letter_code
_entity_poly.pdbx_strand_id
1 'polypeptide(L)'
;YMRQESQQPLSPFYNSLSGKTALAGHSMGGGCAVLAASSAYDIDALVTFAAAETNPSAIAAAAGVTAPALFFIGERDCVTPYGQHQEGMFSRLASGCKYLLSIKDGMHCYFANYNFNCTFGESTCQPTPSINRNDQHAVVFRYLIPFLQSTLKGNCEAWDAMRDSMAYDSQLAMTLDTCSHVCLGCDEPTGLTVKRITPYSARLCWDTTTHATGYRIRGKPLQAGVWKYLLVAGGSTPCRDVYGLTNQTVYVWQVQAVCDTAFSGWSMADTFTAVCRPPDSLFAGPIAATAARLNWLPVTGAYAYEIKGKRLGSPVWVSLVTTGNSKTVYGLIPSTTYLWKVRTLCHATGAIASVFSAVDTFTTQALRVMSPTGYAGLRGNDRVGVSAVDGAGCFPSGEPAASGQLFDLMGKAVSPRIDPCDRSALRRHLEALPPGIYLLRYRGGVKKVIHGE
;
A
#
# COMPACT_ATOMS: atom_id res chain seq x y z
N TYR A 1 0.89 13.01 39.35
CA TYR A 1 0.26 14.26 38.91
C TYR A 1 0.49 14.52 37.41
N MET A 2 1.69 14.91 36.95
CA MET A 2 1.94 15.23 35.53
C MET A 2 1.54 14.12 34.53
N ARG A 3 1.79 12.84 34.87
CA ARG A 3 1.32 11.70 34.05
C ARG A 3 -0.22 11.64 33.91
N GLN A 4 -0.95 12.00 34.96
CA GLN A 4 -2.41 12.05 34.96
C GLN A 4 -2.91 13.25 34.14
N GLU A 5 -2.27 14.41 34.29
CA GLU A 5 -2.54 15.60 33.47
C GLU A 5 -2.39 15.31 31.97
N SER A 6 -1.41 14.49 31.57
CA SER A 6 -1.24 14.08 30.17
C SER A 6 -2.38 13.26 29.57
N GLN A 7 -3.28 12.73 30.40
CA GLN A 7 -4.46 11.97 29.99
C GLN A 7 -5.74 12.81 29.99
N GLN A 8 -5.70 14.06 30.48
CA GLN A 8 -6.87 14.93 30.62
C GLN A 8 -7.00 15.86 29.41
N PRO A 9 -8.05 15.76 28.56
CA PRO A 9 -8.19 16.56 27.33
C PRO A 9 -8.12 18.08 27.50
N LEU A 10 -8.39 18.59 28.69
CA LEU A 10 -8.37 20.03 29.02
C LEU A 10 -7.05 20.49 29.66
N SER A 11 -6.14 19.58 29.96
CA SER A 11 -4.84 19.93 30.53
C SER A 11 -3.90 20.50 29.47
N PRO A 12 -3.07 21.52 29.79
CA PRO A 12 -1.99 21.96 28.90
C PRO A 12 -0.95 20.86 28.62
N PHE A 13 -0.97 19.78 29.41
CA PHE A 13 -0.09 18.63 29.22
C PHE A 13 -0.73 17.49 28.43
N TYR A 14 -1.98 17.63 27.96
CA TYR A 14 -2.68 16.59 27.22
C TYR A 14 -1.90 16.12 26.00
N ASN A 15 -1.54 14.84 25.95
CA ASN A 15 -0.66 14.24 24.93
C ASN A 15 0.74 14.89 24.80
N SER A 16 1.18 15.67 25.78
CA SER A 16 2.49 16.34 25.78
C SER A 16 3.59 15.51 26.45
N LEU A 17 3.25 14.45 27.18
CA LEU A 17 4.21 13.56 27.85
C LEU A 17 4.14 12.15 27.27
N SER A 18 5.30 11.50 27.12
CA SER A 18 5.39 10.10 26.66
C SER A 18 5.01 9.08 27.73
N GLY A 19 4.77 9.52 28.97
CA GLY A 19 4.58 8.65 30.13
C GLY A 19 5.88 8.14 30.76
N LYS A 20 7.02 8.33 30.08
CA LYS A 20 8.35 7.94 30.56
C LYS A 20 8.87 8.88 31.64
N THR A 21 9.69 8.38 32.57
CA THR A 21 10.30 9.22 33.63
C THR A 21 11.72 8.79 33.94
N ALA A 22 12.62 9.76 33.94
CA ALA A 22 13.97 9.61 34.47
C ALA A 22 14.08 10.32 35.83
N LEU A 23 14.81 9.70 36.76
CA LEU A 23 15.24 10.36 37.99
C LEU A 23 16.72 10.68 37.87
N ALA A 24 17.10 11.90 38.24
CA ALA A 24 18.47 12.34 38.21
C ALA A 24 18.81 13.17 39.46
N GLY A 25 20.05 13.05 39.94
CA GLY A 25 20.50 13.83 41.08
C GLY A 25 22.03 13.87 41.22
N HIS A 26 22.51 14.98 41.80
CA HIS A 26 23.92 15.20 42.13
C HIS A 26 24.16 15.04 43.63
N SER A 27 25.31 14.48 44.03
CA SER A 27 25.72 14.36 45.43
C SER A 27 24.64 13.69 46.29
N MET A 28 24.27 14.26 47.43
CA MET A 28 23.15 13.78 48.25
C MET A 28 21.84 13.63 47.46
N GLY A 29 21.58 14.52 46.50
CA GLY A 29 20.44 14.40 45.59
C GLY A 29 20.50 13.17 44.69
N GLY A 30 21.70 12.71 44.34
CA GLY A 30 21.92 11.44 43.62
C GLY A 30 21.55 10.24 44.48
N GLY A 31 21.94 10.23 45.76
CA GLY A 31 21.49 9.20 46.72
C GLY A 31 19.97 9.22 46.93
N CYS A 32 19.36 10.41 47.02
CA CYS A 32 17.91 10.57 47.04
C CYS A 32 17.23 10.05 45.76
N ALA A 33 17.85 10.22 44.59
CA ALA A 33 17.33 9.67 43.33
C ALA A 33 17.35 8.13 43.33
N VAL A 34 18.37 7.50 43.94
CA VAL A 34 18.41 6.04 44.14
C VAL A 34 17.28 5.59 45.07
N LEU A 35 17.10 6.26 46.22
CA LEU A 35 16.00 5.99 47.15
C LEU A 35 14.62 6.12 46.49
N ALA A 36 14.43 7.16 45.68
CA ALA A 36 13.19 7.39 44.96
C ALA A 36 12.96 6.35 43.86
N ALA A 37 14.01 5.92 43.16
CA ALA A 37 13.94 4.88 42.15
C ALA A 37 13.64 3.50 42.75
N SER A 38 14.04 3.24 43.99
CA SER A 38 13.78 1.96 44.66
C SER A 38 12.35 1.83 45.19
N SER A 39 11.58 2.92 45.26
CA SER A 39 10.30 2.99 45.95
C SER A 39 9.06 2.77 45.04
N ALA A 40 9.10 1.72 44.21
CA ALA A 40 7.97 1.16 43.45
C ALA A 40 7.29 2.09 42.41
N TYR A 41 7.96 3.16 41.98
CA TYR A 41 7.52 3.93 40.82
C TYR A 41 8.03 3.28 39.53
N ASP A 42 7.19 3.20 38.49
CA ASP A 42 7.62 2.88 37.12
C ASP A 42 8.57 3.98 36.62
N ILE A 43 9.86 3.86 36.94
CA ILE A 43 10.93 4.74 36.47
C ILE A 43 11.62 4.05 35.29
N ASP A 44 11.86 4.79 34.22
CA ASP A 44 12.44 4.27 32.98
C ASP A 44 13.94 4.50 32.88
N ALA A 45 14.49 5.40 33.71
CA ALA A 45 15.91 5.66 33.78
C ALA A 45 16.32 6.26 35.14
N LEU A 46 17.47 5.84 35.64
CA LEU A 46 18.15 6.48 36.77
C LEU A 46 19.49 7.05 36.31
N VAL A 47 19.75 8.31 36.63
CA VAL A 47 21.05 8.95 36.39
C VAL A 47 21.59 9.52 37.69
N THR A 48 22.85 9.29 37.99
CA THR A 48 23.48 9.90 39.16
C THR A 48 24.76 10.63 38.78
N PHE A 49 25.05 11.72 39.50
CA PHE A 49 26.29 12.46 39.38
C PHE A 49 26.94 12.55 40.76
N ALA A 50 28.09 11.91 40.95
CA ALA A 50 28.83 11.92 42.22
C ALA A 50 27.94 11.58 43.45
N ALA A 51 27.03 10.61 43.32
CA ALA A 51 26.01 10.34 44.34
C ALA A 51 26.60 10.10 45.73
N ALA A 52 26.04 10.75 46.75
CA ALA A 52 26.43 10.54 48.14
C ALA A 52 25.54 9.47 48.77
N GLU A 53 26.13 8.68 49.67
CA GLU A 53 25.33 7.84 50.56
C GLU A 53 24.50 8.72 51.48
N THR A 54 23.27 8.28 51.76
CA THR A 54 22.27 9.06 52.51
C THR A 54 21.82 8.34 53.77
N ASN A 55 21.03 9.04 54.59
CA ASN A 55 20.23 8.44 55.66
C ASN A 55 18.76 8.83 55.46
N PRO A 56 17.85 7.92 55.06
CA PRO A 56 18.01 6.46 54.91
C PRO A 56 19.03 6.05 53.82
N SER A 57 19.57 4.83 53.94
CA SER A 57 20.70 4.34 53.11
C SER A 57 20.33 4.17 51.64
N ALA A 58 21.02 4.91 50.75
CA ALA A 58 20.88 4.77 49.30
C ALA A 58 21.56 3.48 48.79
N ILE A 59 22.67 3.06 49.40
CA ILE A 59 23.32 1.77 49.13
C ILE A 59 22.37 0.61 49.44
N ALA A 60 21.63 0.65 50.54
CA ALA A 60 20.62 -0.38 50.86
C ALA A 60 19.45 -0.33 49.86
N ALA A 61 18.99 0.87 49.52
CA ALA A 61 17.88 1.08 48.59
C ALA A 61 18.18 0.65 47.16
N ALA A 62 19.44 0.72 46.72
CA ALA A 62 19.85 0.36 45.36
C ALA A 62 19.39 -1.04 44.92
N ALA A 63 19.28 -1.99 45.85
CA ALA A 63 18.78 -3.35 45.58
C ALA A 63 17.33 -3.38 45.04
N GLY A 64 16.54 -2.33 45.27
CA GLY A 64 15.18 -2.21 44.74
C GLY A 64 15.10 -1.55 43.36
N VAL A 65 16.20 -1.06 42.80
CA VAL A 65 16.21 -0.32 41.53
C VAL A 65 16.40 -1.29 40.37
N THR A 66 15.36 -1.45 39.55
CA THR A 66 15.36 -2.31 38.35
C THR A 66 15.50 -1.54 37.04
N ALA A 67 15.27 -0.22 37.05
CA ALA A 67 15.37 0.64 35.88
C ALA A 67 16.80 0.69 35.30
N PRO A 68 16.98 0.92 33.99
CA PRO A 68 18.27 1.24 33.42
C PRO A 68 18.97 2.38 34.17
N ALA A 69 20.26 2.23 34.49
CA ALA A 69 20.97 3.17 35.35
C ALA A 69 22.31 3.65 34.74
N LEU A 70 22.59 4.95 34.86
CA LEU A 70 23.86 5.56 34.44
C LEU A 70 24.46 6.37 35.58
N PHE A 71 25.62 5.95 36.07
CA PHE A 71 26.33 6.57 37.17
C PHE A 71 27.54 7.31 36.64
N PHE A 72 27.62 8.62 36.89
CA PHE A 72 28.84 9.40 36.67
C PHE A 72 29.56 9.61 38.00
N ILE A 73 30.85 9.33 38.02
CA ILE A 73 31.73 9.60 39.16
C ILE A 73 32.96 10.39 38.70
N GLY A 74 33.53 11.19 39.60
CA GLY A 74 34.82 11.83 39.37
C GLY A 74 35.95 10.98 39.92
N GLU A 75 37.02 10.75 39.14
CA GLU A 75 38.21 10.05 39.62
C GLU A 75 38.87 10.75 40.83
N ARG A 76 38.75 12.08 40.90
CA ARG A 76 39.32 12.94 41.95
C ARG A 76 38.28 13.45 42.94
N ASP A 77 37.09 12.84 42.94
CA ASP A 77 36.04 13.19 43.88
C ASP A 77 36.44 12.80 45.32
N CYS A 78 36.80 13.81 46.12
CA CYS A 78 37.14 13.63 47.52
C CYS A 78 35.96 13.90 48.48
N VAL A 79 34.83 14.38 47.95
CA VAL A 79 33.63 14.73 48.73
C VAL A 79 32.74 13.50 48.89
N THR A 80 32.54 12.76 47.81
CA THR A 80 31.85 11.46 47.80
C THR A 80 32.72 10.41 47.10
N PRO A 81 33.81 9.95 47.74
CA PRO A 81 34.74 9.00 47.14
C PRO A 81 34.07 7.70 46.68
N TYR A 82 34.43 7.24 45.48
CA TYR A 82 33.85 6.07 44.80
C TYR A 82 33.60 4.86 45.71
N GLY A 83 34.66 4.37 46.37
CA GLY A 83 34.60 3.16 47.18
C GLY A 83 33.78 3.28 48.47
N GLN A 84 33.41 4.50 48.88
CA GLN A 84 32.60 4.73 50.08
C GLN A 84 31.12 4.95 49.77
N HIS A 85 30.80 5.34 48.54
CA HIS A 85 29.44 5.73 48.17
C HIS A 85 28.94 4.96 46.95
N GLN A 86 29.43 5.29 45.76
CA GLN A 86 28.80 4.87 44.51
C GLN A 86 29.10 3.40 44.17
N GLU A 87 30.22 2.84 44.64
CA GLU A 87 30.53 1.41 44.48
C GLU A 87 29.45 0.53 45.11
N GLY A 88 29.08 0.83 46.36
CA GLY A 88 28.04 0.12 47.09
C GLY A 88 26.66 0.23 46.43
N MET A 89 26.33 1.41 45.91
CA MET A 89 25.07 1.61 45.18
C MET A 89 25.06 0.83 43.87
N PHE A 90 26.08 1.00 43.05
CA PHE A 90 26.14 0.41 41.71
C PHE A 90 26.16 -1.11 41.73
N SER A 91 26.98 -1.70 42.61
CA SER A 91 27.09 -3.16 42.77
C SER A 91 25.75 -3.80 43.18
N ARG A 92 24.96 -3.10 43.99
CA ARG A 92 23.66 -3.59 44.50
C ARG A 92 22.48 -3.34 43.59
N LEU A 93 22.57 -2.48 42.57
CA LEU A 93 21.48 -2.27 41.61
C LEU A 93 20.98 -3.61 41.04
N ALA A 94 19.67 -3.85 41.14
CA ALA A 94 18.98 -5.01 40.56
C ALA A 94 18.75 -4.88 39.04
N SER A 95 19.04 -3.71 38.46
CA SER A 95 18.95 -3.45 37.03
C SER A 95 19.83 -4.40 36.21
N GLY A 96 19.23 -5.04 35.21
CA GLY A 96 19.93 -5.81 34.18
C GLY A 96 20.65 -4.93 33.15
N CYS A 97 20.55 -3.61 33.29
CA CYS A 97 21.19 -2.64 32.42
C CYS A 97 21.74 -1.43 33.17
N LYS A 98 23.02 -1.47 33.54
CA LYS A 98 23.65 -0.41 34.32
C LYS A 98 25.07 -0.11 33.86
N TYR A 99 25.39 1.18 33.86
CA TYR A 99 26.67 1.77 33.48
C TYR A 99 27.23 2.62 34.61
N LEU A 100 28.54 2.55 34.82
CA LEU A 100 29.28 3.48 35.68
C LEU A 100 30.48 4.02 34.92
N LEU A 101 30.54 5.34 34.80
CA LEU A 101 31.55 6.08 34.05
C LEU A 101 32.33 6.96 35.02
N SER A 102 33.61 6.64 35.21
CA SER A 102 34.55 7.47 35.96
C SER A 102 35.24 8.44 35.03
N ILE A 103 34.99 9.73 35.22
CA ILE A 103 35.61 10.80 34.43
C ILE A 103 37.03 11.02 34.96
N LYS A 104 38.00 10.90 34.06
CA LYS A 104 39.42 11.09 34.36
C LYS A 104 39.69 12.50 34.87
N ASP A 105 40.43 12.58 35.98
CA ASP A 105 40.66 13.79 36.77
C ASP A 105 39.37 14.54 37.22
N GLY A 106 38.19 13.92 37.08
CA GLY A 106 36.90 14.56 37.35
C GLY A 106 36.67 14.89 38.83
N MET A 107 36.03 16.02 39.10
CA MET A 107 35.76 16.56 40.44
C MET A 107 34.27 16.46 40.82
N HIS A 108 33.96 16.55 42.12
CA HIS A 108 32.61 16.46 42.65
C HIS A 108 31.68 17.60 42.19
N CYS A 109 32.09 18.86 42.37
CA CYS A 109 31.24 20.00 42.06
C CYS A 109 31.22 20.33 40.58
N TYR A 110 32.13 19.76 39.78
CA TYR A 110 32.22 20.00 38.34
C TYR A 110 31.10 19.29 37.57
N PHE A 111 30.24 18.52 38.24
CA PHE A 111 28.98 18.02 37.68
C PHE A 111 27.84 19.07 37.69
N ALA A 112 28.03 20.21 38.36
CA ALA A 112 27.05 21.28 38.44
C ALA A 112 27.61 22.59 37.86
N ASN A 113 26.75 23.60 37.70
CA ASN A 113 27.22 24.96 37.43
C ASN A 113 28.07 25.49 38.59
N TYR A 114 28.94 26.46 38.30
CA TYR A 114 29.82 27.04 39.31
C TYR A 114 29.02 27.55 40.51
N ASN A 115 29.41 27.08 41.70
CA ASN A 115 28.91 27.55 42.98
C ASN A 115 30.11 27.77 43.89
N PHE A 116 30.23 28.97 44.46
CA PHE A 116 31.36 29.33 45.32
C PHE A 116 31.50 28.39 46.52
N ASN A 117 30.41 28.08 47.21
CA ASN A 117 30.44 27.21 48.39
C ASN A 117 30.85 25.78 48.04
N CYS A 118 30.40 25.28 46.89
CA CYS A 118 30.80 23.96 46.41
C CYS A 118 32.29 23.93 46.03
N THR A 119 32.74 24.92 45.25
CA THR A 119 34.14 25.00 44.79
C THR A 119 35.11 25.26 45.94
N PHE A 120 34.70 26.06 46.94
CA PHE A 120 35.46 26.26 48.16
C PHE A 120 35.56 24.97 48.99
N GLY A 121 34.46 24.22 49.11
CA GLY A 121 34.44 22.92 49.81
C GLY A 121 35.38 21.88 49.19
N GLU A 122 35.63 21.96 47.88
CA GLU A 122 36.59 21.10 47.18
C GLU A 122 38.03 21.61 47.16
N SER A 123 38.30 22.81 47.69
CA SER A 123 39.64 23.43 47.62
C SER A 123 40.71 22.65 48.37
N THR A 124 40.30 21.74 49.27
CA THR A 124 41.15 20.82 50.02
C THR A 124 41.33 19.47 49.32
N CYS A 125 40.57 19.18 48.26
CA CYS A 125 40.78 17.99 47.44
C CYS A 125 42.13 18.11 46.72
N GLN A 126 42.99 17.10 46.89
CA GLN A 126 44.29 17.02 46.26
C GLN A 126 44.40 15.68 45.51
N PRO A 127 45.12 15.62 44.38
CA PRO A 127 45.79 16.72 43.68
C PRO A 127 44.82 17.65 42.93
N THR A 128 45.25 18.86 42.59
CA THR A 128 44.48 19.77 41.73
C THR A 128 44.19 19.10 40.38
N PRO A 129 42.93 19.13 39.90
CA PRO A 129 42.55 18.46 38.67
C PRO A 129 43.19 19.13 37.45
N SER A 130 43.49 18.32 36.42
CA SER A 130 43.89 18.83 35.10
C SER A 130 42.68 19.18 34.22
N ILE A 131 41.54 18.54 34.46
CA ILE A 131 40.28 18.79 33.75
C ILE A 131 39.61 20.06 34.26
N ASN A 132 38.96 20.82 33.35
CA ASN A 132 38.10 21.92 33.74
C ASN A 132 36.61 21.50 33.72
N ARG A 133 35.74 22.33 34.32
CA ARG A 133 34.31 22.07 34.43
C ARG A 133 33.61 21.87 33.08
N ASN A 134 33.97 22.64 32.06
CA ASN A 134 33.34 22.55 30.75
C ASN A 134 33.68 21.23 30.07
N ASP A 135 34.93 20.77 30.20
CA ASP A 135 35.36 19.48 29.66
C ASP A 135 34.69 18.33 30.39
N GLN A 136 34.56 18.41 31.72
CA GLN A 136 33.80 17.41 32.49
C GLN A 136 32.33 17.38 32.07
N HIS A 137 31.68 18.54 31.90
CA HIS A 137 30.32 18.61 31.36
C HIS A 137 30.22 18.02 29.95
N ALA A 138 31.22 18.25 29.09
CA ALA A 138 31.23 17.69 27.74
C ALA A 138 31.27 16.16 27.76
N VAL A 139 32.08 15.56 28.65
CA VAL A 139 32.09 14.10 28.87
C VAL A 139 30.75 13.63 29.42
N VAL A 140 30.16 14.33 30.39
CA VAL A 140 28.83 13.99 30.90
C VAL A 140 27.79 13.98 29.79
N PHE A 141 27.68 15.06 29.00
CA PHE A 141 26.68 15.17 27.94
C PHE A 141 26.89 14.18 26.80
N ARG A 142 28.15 13.79 26.52
CA ARG A 142 28.48 12.76 25.53
C ARG A 142 27.77 11.43 25.80
N TYR A 143 27.58 11.07 27.07
CA TYR A 143 26.96 9.80 27.46
C TYR A 143 25.54 9.96 28.00
N LEU A 144 25.25 11.07 28.69
CA LEU A 144 23.93 11.34 29.26
C LEU A 144 22.87 11.49 28.17
N ILE A 145 23.17 12.26 27.11
CA ILE A 145 22.19 12.54 26.06
C ILE A 145 21.79 11.25 25.34
N PRO A 146 22.74 10.43 24.84
CA PRO A 146 22.36 9.21 24.15
C PRO A 146 21.68 8.17 25.06
N PHE A 147 22.10 8.07 26.33
CA PHE A 147 21.42 7.24 27.33
C PHE A 147 19.95 7.65 27.54
N LEU A 148 19.66 8.94 27.67
CA LEU A 148 18.29 9.41 27.82
C LEU A 148 17.48 9.27 26.52
N GLN A 149 18.12 9.44 25.36
CA GLN A 149 17.48 9.21 24.06
C GLN A 149 17.10 7.73 23.87
N SER A 150 17.94 6.79 24.28
CA SER A 150 17.61 5.38 24.18
C SER A 150 16.51 4.98 25.18
N THR A 151 16.66 5.35 26.45
CA THR A 151 15.77 4.91 27.54
C THR A 151 14.40 5.60 27.52
N LEU A 152 14.35 6.88 27.14
CA LEU A 152 13.10 7.66 27.17
C LEU A 152 12.46 7.81 25.79
N LYS A 153 13.21 7.63 24.70
CA LYS A 153 12.71 7.79 23.32
C LYS A 153 12.86 6.56 22.44
N GLY A 154 13.47 5.47 22.91
CA GLY A 154 13.69 4.26 22.12
C GLY A 154 14.69 4.44 20.97
N ASN A 155 15.58 5.44 21.05
CA ASN A 155 16.61 5.65 20.03
C ASN A 155 17.78 4.66 20.22
N CYS A 156 17.77 3.57 19.45
CA CYS A 156 18.81 2.55 19.54
C CYS A 156 20.14 2.95 18.88
N GLU A 157 20.13 3.80 17.86
CA GLU A 157 21.38 4.34 17.29
C GLU A 157 22.15 5.14 18.35
N ALA A 158 21.43 5.94 19.15
CA ALA A 158 22.03 6.67 20.27
C ALA A 158 22.61 5.71 21.32
N TRP A 159 21.95 4.59 21.58
CA TRP A 159 22.46 3.56 22.48
C TRP A 159 23.76 2.94 21.99
N ASP A 160 23.80 2.52 20.73
CA ASP A 160 24.98 1.88 20.16
C ASP A 160 26.13 2.88 20.05
N ALA A 161 25.86 4.12 19.62
CA ALA A 161 26.85 5.19 19.62
C ALA A 161 27.43 5.46 21.02
N MET A 162 26.60 5.42 22.07
CA MET A 162 27.06 5.54 23.45
C MET A 162 28.05 4.43 23.82
N ARG A 163 27.65 3.18 23.55
CA ARG A 163 28.42 1.97 23.88
C ARG A 163 29.74 1.92 23.14
N ASP A 164 29.72 2.18 21.84
CA ASP A 164 30.91 2.20 20.98
C ASP A 164 31.88 3.31 21.42
N SER A 165 31.35 4.45 21.86
CA SER A 165 32.18 5.57 22.34
C SER A 165 32.85 5.29 23.69
N MET A 166 32.29 4.41 24.53
CA MET A 166 32.88 4.12 25.85
C MET A 166 34.19 3.34 25.77
N ALA A 167 34.33 2.44 24.80
CA ALA A 167 35.49 1.53 24.72
C ALA A 167 36.83 2.24 24.39
N TYR A 168 36.77 3.46 23.84
CA TYR A 168 37.94 4.18 23.33
C TYR A 168 38.08 5.61 23.84
N ASP A 169 37.24 6.03 24.79
CA ASP A 169 37.30 7.40 25.32
C ASP A 169 38.38 7.57 26.38
N SER A 170 39.49 8.22 26.00
CA SER A 170 40.60 8.54 26.90
C SER A 170 40.26 9.49 28.06
N GLN A 171 39.07 10.13 28.04
CA GLN A 171 38.58 10.98 29.12
C GLN A 171 37.84 10.19 30.21
N LEU A 172 37.66 8.87 30.04
CA LEU A 172 37.17 7.97 31.07
C LEU A 172 38.36 7.24 31.72
N ALA A 173 38.46 7.31 33.04
CA ALA A 173 39.45 6.58 33.82
C ALA A 173 39.03 5.12 34.06
N MET A 174 37.72 4.88 34.16
CA MET A 174 37.14 3.56 34.39
C MET A 174 35.72 3.51 33.85
N THR A 175 35.37 2.37 33.24
CA THR A 175 34.02 2.07 32.77
C THR A 175 33.60 0.71 33.28
N LEU A 176 32.42 0.62 33.89
CA LEU A 176 31.74 -0.63 34.18
C LEU A 176 30.46 -0.69 33.37
N ASP A 177 30.35 -1.72 32.53
CA ASP A 177 29.16 -2.03 31.74
C ASP A 177 28.72 -3.45 32.09
N THR A 178 27.52 -3.59 32.65
CA THR A 178 26.90 -4.89 32.92
C THR A 178 25.56 -5.02 32.21
N CYS A 179 25.36 -4.23 31.16
CA CYS A 179 24.09 -4.18 30.49
C CYS A 179 23.88 -5.36 29.53
N SER A 180 22.84 -6.14 29.83
CA SER A 180 22.35 -7.25 29.02
C SER A 180 21.23 -6.85 28.03
N HIS A 181 20.89 -5.56 27.96
CA HIS A 181 19.82 -5.05 27.13
C HIS A 181 20.25 -4.96 25.65
N VAL A 182 19.50 -5.63 24.78
CA VAL A 182 19.58 -5.44 23.33
C VAL A 182 18.53 -4.39 22.96
N CYS A 183 18.97 -3.23 22.50
CA CYS A 183 18.04 -2.21 22.02
C CYS A 183 17.44 -2.69 20.69
N LEU A 184 16.22 -3.21 20.74
CA LEU A 184 15.48 -3.57 19.53
C LEU A 184 14.88 -2.29 18.95
N GLY A 185 15.52 -1.76 17.90
CA GLY A 185 15.13 -0.51 17.24
C GLY A 185 13.68 -0.53 16.73
N CYS A 186 13.05 0.64 16.78
CA CYS A 186 11.76 0.91 16.16
C CYS A 186 11.99 1.70 14.87
N ASP A 187 12.23 0.99 13.77
CA ASP A 187 12.52 1.62 12.48
C ASP A 187 11.27 2.33 11.91
N GLU A 188 11.48 3.38 11.13
CA GLU A 188 10.38 4.03 10.42
C GLU A 188 9.78 3.08 9.36
N PRO A 189 8.45 2.97 9.25
CA PRO A 189 7.85 2.16 8.20
C PRO A 189 8.19 2.68 6.80
N THR A 190 8.42 1.76 5.87
CA THR A 190 8.74 2.04 4.47
C THR A 190 7.71 1.40 3.53
N GLY A 191 7.92 1.48 2.21
CA GLY A 191 7.06 0.82 1.23
C GLY A 191 5.61 1.34 1.17
N LEU A 192 5.40 2.63 1.48
CA LEU A 192 4.07 3.22 1.46
C LEU A 192 3.43 3.08 0.08
N THR A 193 2.22 2.54 0.05
CA THR A 193 1.40 2.40 -1.16
C THR A 193 -0.06 2.67 -0.87
N VAL A 194 -0.78 3.21 -1.84
CA VAL A 194 -2.23 3.42 -1.74
C VAL A 194 -2.95 2.57 -2.78
N LYS A 195 -3.89 1.76 -2.31
CA LYS A 195 -4.70 0.83 -3.12
C LYS A 195 -6.18 1.18 -2.97
N ARG A 196 -7.03 0.62 -3.83
CA ARG A 196 -8.50 0.67 -3.68
C ARG A 196 -9.06 2.09 -3.50
N ILE A 197 -8.47 3.07 -4.20
CA ILE A 197 -8.88 4.48 -4.11
C ILE A 197 -10.28 4.65 -4.70
N THR A 198 -11.16 5.28 -3.94
CA THR A 198 -12.48 5.74 -4.34
C THR A 198 -12.62 7.24 -4.03
N PRO A 199 -13.73 7.89 -4.41
CA PRO A 199 -14.03 9.26 -3.99
C PRO A 199 -14.10 9.47 -2.46
N TYR A 200 -14.35 8.42 -1.69
CA TYR A 200 -14.70 8.51 -0.26
C TYR A 200 -13.86 7.61 0.65
N SER A 201 -13.03 6.75 0.08
CA SER A 201 -12.20 5.80 0.80
C SER A 201 -10.94 5.44 0.04
N ALA A 202 -9.95 4.91 0.76
CA ALA A 202 -8.74 4.34 0.19
C ALA A 202 -8.18 3.27 1.13
N ARG A 203 -7.33 2.37 0.62
CA ARG A 203 -6.55 1.45 1.43
C ARG A 203 -5.10 1.90 1.46
N LEU A 204 -4.63 2.33 2.62
CA LEU A 204 -3.25 2.74 2.89
C LEU A 204 -2.46 1.49 3.30
N CYS A 205 -1.32 1.22 2.67
CA CYS A 205 -0.48 0.06 2.93
C CYS A 205 0.99 0.46 3.09
N TRP A 206 1.74 -0.32 3.86
CA TRP A 206 3.16 -0.13 4.12
C TRP A 206 3.84 -1.50 4.28
N ASP A 207 5.16 -1.52 4.35
CA ASP A 207 5.92 -2.75 4.65
C ASP A 207 5.91 -3.03 6.15
N THR A 208 6.00 -4.30 6.55
CA THR A 208 6.08 -4.67 7.97
C THR A 208 7.38 -4.16 8.57
N THR A 209 7.27 -3.40 9.65
CA THR A 209 8.41 -2.98 10.48
C THR A 209 8.71 -4.06 11.52
N THR A 210 9.99 -4.44 11.64
CA THR A 210 10.47 -5.37 12.68
C THR A 210 10.17 -4.80 14.07
N HIS A 211 9.77 -5.66 15.02
CA HIS A 211 9.43 -5.28 16.41
C HIS A 211 8.25 -4.33 16.59
N ALA A 212 7.53 -3.97 15.51
CA ALA A 212 6.31 -3.19 15.62
C ALA A 212 5.19 -4.02 16.25
N THR A 213 4.74 -3.61 17.43
CA THR A 213 3.55 -4.11 18.13
C THR A 213 2.27 -3.41 17.66
N GLY A 214 2.38 -2.43 16.76
CA GLY A 214 1.27 -1.75 16.10
C GLY A 214 1.75 -0.65 15.16
N TYR A 215 0.82 0.13 14.63
CA TYR A 215 1.13 1.32 13.83
C TYR A 215 0.19 2.47 14.17
N ARG A 216 0.64 3.70 13.91
CA ARG A 216 -0.20 4.89 13.92
C ARG A 216 -0.11 5.56 12.57
N ILE A 217 -1.26 5.81 11.96
CA ILE A 217 -1.39 6.51 10.68
C ILE A 217 -1.82 7.94 10.97
N ARG A 218 -1.28 8.90 10.22
CA ARG A 218 -1.83 10.25 10.14
C ARG A 218 -2.13 10.65 8.71
N GLY A 219 -3.20 11.41 8.50
CA GLY A 219 -3.57 11.91 7.18
C GLY A 219 -4.32 13.25 7.24
N LYS A 220 -4.16 14.06 6.19
CA LYS A 220 -4.91 15.31 5.99
C LYS A 220 -4.99 15.67 4.50
N PRO A 221 -5.94 16.53 4.08
CA PRO A 221 -5.86 17.15 2.76
C PRO A 221 -4.54 17.93 2.62
N LEU A 222 -3.93 17.85 1.43
CA LEU A 222 -2.60 18.41 1.16
C LEU A 222 -2.59 19.93 1.30
N GLN A 223 -3.57 20.61 0.68
CA GLN A 223 -3.62 22.07 0.54
C GLN A 223 -4.18 22.79 1.78
N ALA A 224 -5.10 22.17 2.53
CA ALA A 224 -5.64 22.75 3.76
C ALA A 224 -6.33 21.66 4.60
N GLY A 225 -5.91 21.50 5.86
CA GLY A 225 -6.58 20.59 6.80
C GLY A 225 -5.77 20.28 8.04
N VAL A 226 -6.43 19.66 9.01
CA VAL A 226 -5.83 19.22 10.28
C VAL A 226 -5.48 17.74 10.19
N TRP A 227 -4.34 17.35 10.76
CA TRP A 227 -3.95 15.94 10.87
C TRP A 227 -4.98 15.14 11.67
N LYS A 228 -5.52 14.10 11.04
CA LYS A 228 -6.30 13.05 11.71
C LYS A 228 -5.43 11.84 11.95
N TYR A 229 -5.69 11.12 13.04
CA TYR A 229 -4.89 9.98 13.46
C TYR A 229 -5.74 8.71 13.55
N LEU A 230 -5.14 7.58 13.21
CA LEU A 230 -5.72 6.24 13.34
C LEU A 230 -4.69 5.31 13.96
N LEU A 231 -5.09 4.58 15.00
CA LEU A 231 -4.28 3.52 15.62
C LEU A 231 -4.58 2.17 14.97
N VAL A 232 -3.53 1.36 14.80
CA VAL A 232 -3.57 0.05 14.15
C VAL A 232 -2.91 -0.95 15.10
N ALA A 233 -3.70 -1.87 15.65
CA ALA A 233 -3.18 -2.90 16.55
C ALA A 233 -2.22 -3.87 15.84
N GLY A 234 -1.25 -4.41 16.58
CA GLY A 234 -0.32 -5.45 16.13
C GLY A 234 -1.00 -6.74 15.70
N GLY A 235 -0.25 -7.58 14.99
CA GLY A 235 -0.75 -8.85 14.42
C GLY A 235 -1.71 -8.67 13.23
N SER A 236 -1.90 -7.43 12.76
CA SER A 236 -2.73 -7.14 11.61
C SER A 236 -1.89 -6.90 10.35
N THR A 237 -2.47 -7.18 9.18
CA THR A 237 -1.83 -6.89 7.89
C THR A 237 -1.44 -5.40 7.82
N PRO A 238 -0.27 -5.04 7.25
CA PRO A 238 0.24 -3.66 7.18
C PRO A 238 -0.50 -2.82 6.12
N CYS A 239 -1.83 -2.84 6.23
CA CYS A 239 -2.78 -2.17 5.38
C CYS A 239 -4.01 -1.78 6.20
N ARG A 240 -4.54 -0.58 5.96
CA ARG A 240 -5.79 -0.11 6.54
C ARG A 240 -6.66 0.68 5.58
N ASP A 241 -7.96 0.39 5.64
CA ASP A 241 -8.97 1.16 4.93
C ASP A 241 -9.30 2.42 5.71
N VAL A 242 -9.32 3.56 5.02
CA VAL A 242 -9.75 4.85 5.53
C VAL A 242 -11.00 5.31 4.80
N TYR A 243 -11.89 6.02 5.50
CA TYR A 243 -13.20 6.45 5.02
C TYR A 243 -13.44 7.93 5.30
N GLY A 244 -14.50 8.49 4.71
CA GLY A 244 -14.87 9.89 4.91
C GLY A 244 -13.95 10.86 4.16
N LEU A 245 -13.33 10.41 3.08
CA LEU A 245 -12.56 11.27 2.18
C LEU A 245 -13.50 12.17 1.38
N THR A 246 -12.96 13.25 0.83
CA THR A 246 -13.69 14.17 -0.04
C THR A 246 -13.26 13.93 -1.49
N ASN A 247 -14.23 13.81 -2.39
CA ASN A 247 -13.97 13.60 -3.81
C ASN A 247 -13.10 14.74 -4.39
N GLN A 248 -12.24 14.39 -5.35
CA GLN A 248 -11.29 15.29 -6.02
C GLN A 248 -10.30 15.99 -5.08
N THR A 249 -10.08 15.46 -3.88
CA THR A 249 -9.15 16.03 -2.90
C THR A 249 -7.84 15.23 -2.87
N VAL A 250 -6.71 15.94 -2.90
CA VAL A 250 -5.38 15.36 -2.69
C VAL A 250 -5.11 15.26 -1.20
N TYR A 251 -4.73 14.07 -0.73
CA TYR A 251 -4.37 13.79 0.66
C TYR A 251 -2.88 13.52 0.76
N VAL A 252 -2.30 13.92 1.89
CA VAL A 252 -0.97 13.49 2.35
C VAL A 252 -1.14 12.62 3.58
N TRP A 253 -0.37 11.53 3.65
CA TRP A 253 -0.42 10.60 4.76
C TRP A 253 0.96 10.05 5.11
N GLN A 254 1.11 9.65 6.36
CA GLN A 254 2.32 9.04 6.92
C GLN A 254 1.92 7.97 7.92
N VAL A 255 2.83 7.04 8.18
CA VAL A 255 2.68 6.00 9.20
C VAL A 255 3.94 5.97 10.07
N GLN A 256 3.77 5.69 11.36
CA GLN A 256 4.87 5.38 12.26
C GLN A 256 4.59 4.03 12.92
N ALA A 257 5.64 3.28 13.20
CA ALA A 257 5.55 2.06 13.98
C ALA A 257 5.27 2.39 15.44
N VAL A 258 4.47 1.54 16.08
CA VAL A 258 4.38 1.46 17.53
C VAL A 258 5.19 0.25 17.92
N CYS A 259 6.22 0.46 18.72
CA CYS A 259 7.00 -0.58 19.36
C CYS A 259 6.73 -0.50 20.86
N ASP A 260 6.98 -1.58 21.60
CA ASP A 260 6.66 -1.78 23.04
C ASP A 260 6.16 -0.53 23.81
N THR A 261 7.03 0.46 24.02
CA THR A 261 6.66 1.73 24.69
C THR A 261 7.08 2.98 23.92
N ALA A 262 7.47 2.85 22.65
CA ALA A 262 7.98 3.94 21.83
C ALA A 262 7.31 3.97 20.45
N PHE A 263 7.37 5.13 19.81
CA PHE A 263 7.02 5.26 18.41
C PHE A 263 8.30 5.48 17.60
N SER A 264 8.35 4.94 16.39
CA SER A 264 9.34 5.38 15.41
C SER A 264 9.10 6.84 15.04
N GLY A 265 10.01 7.43 14.26
CA GLY A 265 9.67 8.61 13.48
C GLY A 265 8.55 8.33 12.46
N TRP A 266 7.97 9.40 11.90
CA TRP A 266 6.98 9.26 10.84
C TRP A 266 7.70 8.92 9.54
N SER A 267 7.19 7.93 8.80
CA SER A 267 7.65 7.58 7.46
C SER A 267 7.75 8.80 6.55
N MET A 268 8.45 8.68 5.43
CA MET A 268 8.29 9.64 4.34
C MET A 268 6.81 9.82 3.98
N ALA A 269 6.44 11.06 3.67
CA ALA A 269 5.08 11.39 3.29
C ALA A 269 4.75 10.84 1.90
N ASP A 270 3.61 10.18 1.79
CA ASP A 270 3.03 9.75 0.52
C ASP A 270 1.73 10.53 0.25
N THR A 271 1.35 10.63 -1.03
CA THR A 271 0.17 11.39 -1.45
C THR A 271 -0.70 10.61 -2.42
N PHE A 272 -2.01 10.83 -2.33
CA PHE A 272 -2.96 10.28 -3.29
C PHE A 272 -4.14 11.21 -3.49
N THR A 273 -4.83 11.07 -4.63
CA THR A 273 -6.06 11.82 -4.92
C THR A 273 -7.27 10.93 -4.75
N ALA A 274 -8.20 11.29 -3.85
CA ALA A 274 -9.48 10.61 -3.70
C ALA A 274 -10.36 10.92 -4.92
N VAL A 275 -10.47 9.99 -5.86
CA VAL A 275 -11.15 10.21 -7.14
C VAL A 275 -11.81 8.94 -7.66
N CYS A 276 -12.84 9.10 -8.47
CA CYS A 276 -13.43 8.02 -9.25
C CYS A 276 -12.52 7.72 -10.46
N ARG A 277 -11.85 6.56 -10.47
CA ARG A 277 -10.92 6.19 -11.54
C ARG A 277 -11.65 5.65 -12.78
N PRO A 278 -11.20 5.99 -14.00
CA PRO A 278 -11.71 5.36 -15.21
C PRO A 278 -11.30 3.88 -15.29
N PRO A 279 -12.07 3.04 -15.99
CA PRO A 279 -11.65 1.68 -16.31
C PRO A 279 -10.43 1.68 -17.24
N ASP A 280 -9.56 0.70 -17.05
CA ASP A 280 -8.40 0.43 -17.89
C ASP A 280 -8.48 -0.98 -18.52
N SER A 281 -7.49 -1.32 -19.35
CA SER A 281 -7.35 -2.64 -20.00
C SER A 281 -8.62 -3.09 -20.74
N LEU A 282 -9.16 -2.21 -21.57
CA LEU A 282 -10.33 -2.49 -22.41
C LEU A 282 -9.98 -3.49 -23.51
N PHE A 283 -10.90 -4.41 -23.80
CA PHE A 283 -10.83 -5.24 -25.00
C PHE A 283 -12.21 -5.74 -25.43
N ALA A 284 -12.38 -5.98 -26.73
CA ALA A 284 -13.57 -6.62 -27.29
C ALA A 284 -13.30 -8.11 -27.60
N GLY A 285 -14.12 -9.01 -27.04
CA GLY A 285 -14.01 -10.44 -27.27
C GLY A 285 -14.99 -11.27 -26.42
N PRO A 286 -15.63 -12.31 -26.99
CA PRO A 286 -15.62 -12.70 -28.41
C PRO A 286 -16.37 -11.71 -29.31
N ILE A 287 -16.01 -11.69 -30.60
CA ILE A 287 -16.62 -10.83 -31.63
C ILE A 287 -17.25 -11.73 -32.69
N ALA A 288 -18.55 -11.58 -32.91
CA ALA A 288 -19.33 -12.25 -33.94
C ALA A 288 -19.66 -11.28 -35.09
N ALA A 289 -20.40 -11.76 -36.10
CA ALA A 289 -20.83 -10.91 -37.22
C ALA A 289 -21.82 -9.82 -36.78
N THR A 290 -22.67 -10.09 -35.79
CA THR A 290 -23.73 -9.16 -35.35
C THR A 290 -23.71 -8.88 -33.85
N ALA A 291 -22.66 -9.31 -33.15
CA ALA A 291 -22.51 -9.08 -31.72
C ALA A 291 -21.05 -8.97 -31.31
N ALA A 292 -20.78 -8.27 -30.21
CA ALA A 292 -19.46 -8.23 -29.59
C ALA A 292 -19.60 -8.09 -28.08
N ARG A 293 -18.71 -8.75 -27.32
CA ARG A 293 -18.62 -8.55 -25.87
C ARG A 293 -17.50 -7.56 -25.56
N LEU A 294 -17.86 -6.47 -24.90
CA LEU A 294 -16.94 -5.43 -24.43
C LEU A 294 -16.53 -5.77 -22.99
N ASN A 295 -15.23 -5.76 -22.69
CA ASN A 295 -14.70 -6.16 -21.39
C ASN A 295 -13.67 -5.14 -20.88
N TRP A 296 -13.58 -4.97 -19.57
CA TRP A 296 -12.60 -4.12 -18.90
C TRP A 296 -12.26 -4.67 -17.51
N LEU A 297 -11.18 -4.17 -16.92
CA LEU A 297 -10.85 -4.50 -15.53
C LEU A 297 -11.84 -3.82 -14.57
N PRO A 298 -12.32 -4.53 -13.53
CA PRO A 298 -13.22 -3.95 -12.55
C PRO A 298 -12.51 -2.85 -11.75
N VAL A 299 -13.14 -1.68 -11.68
CA VAL A 299 -12.66 -0.54 -10.89
C VAL A 299 -13.17 -0.64 -9.47
N THR A 300 -12.27 -0.46 -8.50
CA THR A 300 -12.66 -0.46 -7.08
C THR A 300 -13.62 0.69 -6.76
N GLY A 301 -14.73 0.38 -6.07
CA GLY A 301 -15.74 1.39 -5.74
C GLY A 301 -16.67 1.75 -6.91
N ALA A 302 -16.61 1.01 -8.03
CA ALA A 302 -17.60 1.14 -9.09
C ALA A 302 -18.98 0.65 -8.61
N TYR A 303 -19.97 1.51 -8.74
CA TYR A 303 -21.38 1.13 -8.62
C TYR A 303 -21.90 0.57 -9.94
N ALA A 304 -21.54 1.22 -11.05
CA ALA A 304 -21.87 0.81 -12.41
C ALA A 304 -20.85 1.39 -13.41
N TYR A 305 -21.04 1.08 -14.69
CA TYR A 305 -20.24 1.58 -15.79
C TYR A 305 -21.15 2.12 -16.89
N GLU A 306 -20.81 3.28 -17.43
CA GLU A 306 -21.43 3.81 -18.66
C GLU A 306 -20.49 3.58 -19.84
N ILE A 307 -21.01 2.91 -20.86
CA ILE A 307 -20.33 2.61 -22.11
C ILE A 307 -20.87 3.56 -23.18
N LYS A 308 -19.99 4.19 -23.95
CA LYS A 308 -20.35 4.89 -25.18
C LYS A 308 -19.75 4.16 -26.37
N GLY A 309 -20.57 3.88 -27.38
CA GLY A 309 -20.14 3.21 -28.61
C GLY A 309 -20.68 3.90 -29.87
N LYS A 310 -19.94 3.79 -30.97
CA LYS A 310 -20.39 4.23 -32.31
C LYS A 310 -19.68 3.50 -33.43
N ARG A 311 -20.27 3.51 -34.62
CA ARG A 311 -19.59 3.06 -35.85
C ARG A 311 -18.48 4.06 -36.25
N LEU A 312 -17.37 3.56 -36.79
CA LEU A 312 -16.34 4.42 -37.37
C LEU A 312 -16.93 5.30 -38.48
N GLY A 313 -16.64 6.61 -38.43
CA GLY A 313 -17.21 7.62 -39.31
C GLY A 313 -18.60 8.16 -38.92
N SER A 314 -19.32 7.52 -37.98
CA SER A 314 -20.58 8.07 -37.46
C SER A 314 -20.32 9.23 -36.48
N PRO A 315 -21.13 10.30 -36.47
CA PRO A 315 -21.06 11.33 -35.44
C PRO A 315 -21.83 10.94 -34.16
N VAL A 316 -22.74 9.97 -34.23
CA VAL A 316 -23.67 9.64 -33.15
C VAL A 316 -23.10 8.58 -32.21
N TRP A 317 -23.02 8.91 -30.93
CA TRP A 317 -22.67 7.97 -29.85
C TRP A 317 -23.94 7.41 -29.19
N VAL A 318 -23.95 6.11 -28.93
CA VAL A 318 -25.00 5.42 -28.16
C VAL A 318 -24.44 5.06 -26.78
N SER A 319 -25.23 5.29 -25.73
CA SER A 319 -24.87 4.96 -24.35
C SER A 319 -25.55 3.68 -23.87
N LEU A 320 -24.83 2.89 -23.07
CA LEU A 320 -25.34 1.73 -22.33
C LEU A 320 -24.83 1.80 -20.89
N VAL A 321 -25.58 1.23 -19.95
CA VAL A 321 -25.15 1.11 -18.54
C VAL A 321 -25.15 -0.36 -18.12
N THR A 322 -24.18 -0.75 -17.31
CA THR A 322 -24.11 -2.08 -16.70
C THR A 322 -23.42 -2.02 -15.35
N THR A 323 -23.78 -2.93 -14.44
CA THR A 323 -23.10 -3.13 -13.15
C THR A 323 -21.93 -4.11 -13.25
N GLY A 324 -21.89 -4.94 -14.29
CA GLY A 324 -20.79 -5.87 -14.54
C GLY A 324 -19.60 -5.18 -15.20
N ASN A 325 -18.44 -5.84 -15.20
CA ASN A 325 -17.24 -5.39 -15.91
C ASN A 325 -17.19 -5.87 -17.38
N SER A 326 -18.33 -6.29 -17.92
CA SER A 326 -18.47 -6.65 -19.34
C SER A 326 -19.90 -6.45 -19.81
N LYS A 327 -20.08 -6.21 -21.11
CA LYS A 327 -21.40 -6.07 -21.74
C LYS A 327 -21.37 -6.62 -23.16
N THR A 328 -22.30 -7.53 -23.47
CA THR A 328 -22.55 -7.96 -24.85
C THR A 328 -23.48 -6.97 -25.54
N VAL A 329 -23.07 -6.52 -26.72
CA VAL A 329 -23.84 -5.65 -27.61
C VAL A 329 -24.27 -6.49 -28.81
N TYR A 330 -25.57 -6.44 -29.14
CA TYR A 330 -26.18 -7.17 -30.25
C TYR A 330 -26.67 -6.21 -31.33
N GLY A 331 -27.04 -6.75 -32.50
CA GLY A 331 -27.57 -5.95 -33.62
C GLY A 331 -26.50 -5.13 -34.34
N LEU A 332 -25.24 -5.55 -34.24
CA LEU A 332 -24.13 -4.90 -34.96
C LEU A 332 -24.17 -5.28 -36.45
N ILE A 333 -23.60 -4.41 -37.29
CA ILE A 333 -23.48 -4.65 -38.73
C ILE A 333 -22.24 -5.51 -38.96
N PRO A 334 -22.30 -6.58 -39.78
CA PRO A 334 -21.12 -7.37 -40.16
C PRO A 334 -20.03 -6.53 -40.84
N SER A 335 -18.77 -7.01 -40.75
CA SER A 335 -17.59 -6.38 -41.36
C SER A 335 -17.47 -4.86 -41.09
N THR A 336 -17.84 -4.42 -39.89
CA THR A 336 -17.92 -3.00 -39.54
C THR A 336 -17.09 -2.69 -38.31
N THR A 337 -16.28 -1.64 -38.40
CA THR A 337 -15.47 -1.14 -37.28
C THR A 337 -16.28 -0.21 -36.38
N TYR A 338 -16.17 -0.45 -35.07
CA TYR A 338 -16.80 0.34 -34.01
C TYR A 338 -15.73 0.92 -33.08
N LEU A 339 -15.99 2.12 -32.58
CA LEU A 339 -15.24 2.76 -31.49
C LEU A 339 -16.08 2.71 -30.23
N TRP A 340 -15.44 2.44 -29.10
CA TRP A 340 -16.11 2.42 -27.82
C TRP A 340 -15.19 2.92 -26.70
N LYS A 341 -15.81 3.40 -25.62
CA LYS A 341 -15.13 3.86 -24.41
C LYS A 341 -16.04 3.65 -23.22
N VAL A 342 -15.47 3.49 -22.03
CA VAL A 342 -16.22 3.23 -20.81
C VAL A 342 -15.78 4.17 -19.69
N ARG A 343 -16.70 4.56 -18.81
CA ARG A 343 -16.40 5.28 -17.56
C ARG A 343 -17.05 4.60 -16.37
N THR A 344 -16.45 4.79 -15.21
CA THR A 344 -16.96 4.28 -13.94
C THR A 344 -17.97 5.27 -13.37
N LEU A 345 -19.08 4.76 -12.86
CA LEU A 345 -20.04 5.48 -12.03
C LEU A 345 -19.79 5.05 -10.58
N CYS A 346 -19.31 5.95 -9.73
CA CYS A 346 -18.92 5.66 -8.34
C CYS A 346 -20.02 5.98 -7.32
N HIS A 347 -21.22 6.34 -7.79
CA HIS A 347 -22.38 6.61 -6.95
C HIS A 347 -23.66 6.15 -7.62
N ALA A 348 -24.66 5.73 -6.83
CA ALA A 348 -25.90 5.13 -7.33
C ALA A 348 -26.69 6.04 -8.28
N THR A 349 -26.61 7.36 -8.08
CA THR A 349 -27.29 8.36 -8.93
C THR A 349 -26.53 8.69 -10.21
N GLY A 350 -25.31 8.18 -10.39
CA GLY A 350 -24.44 8.55 -11.53
C GLY A 350 -23.84 9.97 -11.46
N ALA A 351 -24.13 10.74 -10.40
CA ALA A 351 -23.62 12.10 -10.21
C ALA A 351 -22.09 12.18 -10.05
N ILE A 352 -21.47 11.08 -9.64
CA ILE A 352 -20.01 10.96 -9.50
C ILE A 352 -19.54 9.90 -10.48
N ALA A 353 -18.89 10.37 -11.53
CA ALA A 353 -18.36 9.54 -12.58
C ALA A 353 -16.90 9.89 -12.85
N SER A 354 -16.14 8.91 -13.31
CA SER A 354 -14.80 9.16 -13.84
C SER A 354 -14.89 9.88 -15.18
N VAL A 355 -13.73 10.35 -15.67
CA VAL A 355 -13.55 10.57 -17.10
C VAL A 355 -13.78 9.27 -17.88
N PHE A 356 -14.05 9.36 -19.19
CA PHE A 356 -14.03 8.15 -20.03
C PHE A 356 -12.62 7.63 -20.19
N SER A 357 -12.50 6.31 -20.34
CA SER A 357 -11.29 5.63 -20.78
C SER A 357 -10.80 6.18 -22.12
N ALA A 358 -9.58 5.78 -22.50
CA ALA A 358 -9.17 5.84 -23.90
C ALA A 358 -10.17 5.09 -24.78
N VAL A 359 -10.30 5.52 -26.03
CA VAL A 359 -11.16 4.87 -27.03
C VAL A 359 -10.48 3.58 -27.47
N ASP A 360 -11.23 2.48 -27.43
CA ASP A 360 -10.85 1.19 -28.00
C ASP A 360 -11.67 0.90 -29.28
N THR A 361 -11.18 0.00 -30.12
CA THR A 361 -11.78 -0.30 -31.42
C THR A 361 -11.87 -1.79 -31.67
N PHE A 362 -12.93 -2.21 -32.35
CA PHE A 362 -13.07 -3.58 -32.83
C PHE A 362 -13.82 -3.62 -34.16
N THR A 363 -13.62 -4.71 -34.91
CA THR A 363 -14.32 -4.94 -36.19
C THR A 363 -15.11 -6.22 -36.10
N THR A 364 -16.41 -6.15 -36.37
CA THR A 364 -17.28 -7.35 -36.44
C THR A 364 -16.83 -8.29 -37.53
N GLN A 365 -17.06 -9.59 -37.33
CA GLN A 365 -16.75 -10.58 -38.35
C GLN A 365 -17.64 -10.39 -39.59
N ALA A 366 -17.21 -10.93 -40.73
CA ALA A 366 -18.09 -11.05 -41.88
C ALA A 366 -19.23 -12.02 -41.58
N LEU A 367 -20.42 -11.76 -42.15
CA LEU A 367 -21.52 -12.70 -42.09
C LEU A 367 -21.11 -13.95 -42.88
N ARG A 368 -21.03 -15.09 -42.20
CA ARG A 368 -20.80 -16.39 -42.84
C ARG A 368 -22.12 -17.15 -42.79
N VAL A 369 -22.59 -17.62 -43.94
CA VAL A 369 -23.59 -18.68 -43.96
C VAL A 369 -22.88 -19.92 -43.42
N MET A 370 -23.30 -20.45 -42.27
CA MET A 370 -22.77 -21.72 -41.81
C MET A 370 -23.15 -22.76 -42.88
N SER A 371 -22.16 -23.43 -43.47
CA SER A 371 -22.41 -24.72 -44.08
C SER A 371 -23.02 -25.61 -42.98
N PRO A 372 -24.21 -26.20 -43.16
CA PRO A 372 -24.83 -26.99 -42.10
C PRO A 372 -24.02 -28.28 -41.90
N THR A 373 -23.07 -28.27 -40.97
CA THR A 373 -22.54 -29.50 -40.38
C THR A 373 -23.64 -30.09 -39.51
N GLY A 374 -24.43 -31.01 -40.05
CA GLY A 374 -25.41 -31.78 -39.26
C GLY A 374 -26.58 -32.41 -40.01
N TYR A 375 -26.85 -32.05 -41.26
CA TYR A 375 -27.83 -32.77 -42.08
C TYR A 375 -27.15 -33.42 -43.28
N ALA A 376 -27.02 -34.75 -43.23
CA ALA A 376 -26.75 -35.57 -44.40
C ALA A 376 -27.92 -35.38 -45.39
N GLY A 377 -27.78 -34.44 -46.32
CA GLY A 377 -28.82 -34.18 -47.32
C GLY A 377 -28.66 -32.92 -48.17
N LEU A 378 -27.80 -31.95 -47.80
CA LEU A 378 -27.57 -30.76 -48.63
C LEU A 378 -26.12 -30.75 -49.15
N ARG A 379 -25.93 -31.29 -50.36
CA ARG A 379 -24.66 -31.19 -51.10
C ARG A 379 -24.53 -29.78 -51.70
N GLY A 380 -23.89 -28.87 -50.97
CA GLY A 380 -23.35 -27.64 -51.53
C GLY A 380 -21.95 -27.92 -52.09
N ASN A 381 -21.78 -27.80 -53.40
CA ASN A 381 -20.50 -27.97 -54.09
C ASN A 381 -19.72 -26.66 -53.96
N ASP A 382 -18.75 -26.63 -53.05
CA ASP A 382 -17.78 -25.54 -52.94
C ASP A 382 -16.76 -25.71 -54.08
N ARG A 383 -16.49 -24.61 -54.81
CA ARG A 383 -15.70 -24.48 -56.06
C ARG A 383 -16.53 -24.66 -57.33
N VAL A 384 -16.44 -23.66 -58.22
CA VAL A 384 -16.87 -23.72 -59.63
C VAL A 384 -16.25 -24.94 -60.31
N GLY A 385 -16.96 -26.05 -60.22
CA GLY A 385 -16.58 -27.37 -60.71
C GLY A 385 -17.88 -28.12 -60.93
N VAL A 386 -18.33 -28.17 -62.17
CA VAL A 386 -19.45 -29.02 -62.58
C VAL A 386 -18.98 -30.47 -62.48
N SER A 387 -19.04 -31.06 -61.29
CA SER A 387 -18.78 -32.48 -61.08
C SER A 387 -19.64 -33.03 -59.95
N ALA A 388 -20.10 -34.27 -60.15
CA ALA A 388 -21.01 -35.08 -59.35
C ALA A 388 -22.53 -34.75 -59.40
N VAL A 389 -23.13 -34.84 -60.58
CA VAL A 389 -24.38 -35.64 -60.70
C VAL A 389 -23.93 -37.01 -61.20
N ASP A 390 -23.42 -37.84 -60.30
CA ASP A 390 -23.31 -39.28 -60.54
C ASP A 390 -24.11 -39.96 -59.44
N GLY A 391 -25.24 -40.54 -59.88
CA GLY A 391 -26.26 -41.12 -59.03
C GLY A 391 -27.66 -40.72 -59.50
N ALA A 392 -28.09 -41.28 -60.63
CA ALA A 392 -29.47 -41.39 -61.12
C ALA A 392 -30.39 -40.16 -60.96
N GLY A 393 -30.66 -39.43 -62.07
CA GLY A 393 -31.82 -38.54 -62.10
C GLY A 393 -31.81 -37.33 -63.04
N CYS A 394 -31.36 -37.45 -64.29
CA CYS A 394 -32.28 -37.04 -65.35
C CYS A 394 -33.22 -38.25 -65.45
N PHE A 395 -34.48 -38.08 -65.04
CA PHE A 395 -35.39 -39.16 -64.60
C PHE A 395 -35.28 -40.49 -65.38
N PRO A 396 -35.37 -41.65 -64.70
CA PRO A 396 -35.50 -42.93 -65.40
C PRO A 396 -36.85 -42.98 -66.11
N SER A 397 -36.79 -43.25 -67.42
CA SER A 397 -37.87 -43.71 -68.32
C SER A 397 -39.21 -42.95 -68.30
N GLY A 398 -39.43 -42.08 -69.30
CA GLY A 398 -40.74 -41.94 -69.93
C GLY A 398 -41.45 -40.58 -69.92
N GLU A 399 -40.94 -39.54 -69.23
CA GLU A 399 -41.56 -38.21 -69.26
C GLU A 399 -40.79 -37.19 -70.13
N PRO A 400 -41.49 -36.30 -70.87
CA PRO A 400 -40.84 -35.36 -71.78
C PRO A 400 -40.02 -34.31 -71.01
N ALA A 401 -38.77 -34.12 -71.45
CA ALA A 401 -37.80 -33.10 -71.05
C ALA A 401 -38.29 -32.09 -70.00
N ALA A 402 -37.94 -32.30 -68.74
CA ALA A 402 -38.33 -31.43 -67.64
C ALA A 402 -37.67 -30.05 -67.79
N SER A 403 -38.36 -29.09 -68.42
CA SER A 403 -37.88 -27.71 -68.53
C SER A 403 -37.74 -27.07 -67.14
N GLY A 404 -36.55 -26.57 -66.79
CA GLY A 404 -36.27 -25.81 -65.57
C GLY A 404 -36.20 -24.31 -65.82
N GLN A 405 -36.33 -23.50 -64.77
CA GLN A 405 -36.18 -22.04 -64.85
C GLN A 405 -35.57 -21.47 -63.56
N LEU A 406 -34.65 -20.51 -63.70
CA LEU A 406 -34.03 -19.82 -62.57
C LEU A 406 -34.92 -18.69 -62.07
N PHE A 407 -34.99 -18.53 -60.76
CA PHE A 407 -35.71 -17.48 -60.06
C PHE A 407 -34.80 -16.78 -59.05
N ASP A 408 -35.00 -15.49 -58.82
CA ASP A 408 -34.40 -14.82 -57.67
C ASP A 408 -35.09 -15.22 -56.35
N LEU A 409 -34.55 -14.75 -55.22
CA LEU A 409 -35.14 -14.99 -53.89
C LEU A 409 -36.53 -14.36 -53.70
N MET A 410 -36.92 -13.43 -54.56
CA MET A 410 -38.26 -12.83 -54.58
C MET A 410 -39.23 -13.61 -55.45
N GLY A 411 -38.79 -14.71 -56.07
CA GLY A 411 -39.62 -15.58 -56.91
C GLY A 411 -39.86 -15.05 -58.33
N LYS A 412 -39.06 -14.07 -58.79
CA LYS A 412 -39.10 -13.58 -60.17
C LYS A 412 -38.19 -14.43 -61.04
N ALA A 413 -38.67 -14.84 -62.21
CA ALA A 413 -37.87 -15.59 -63.16
C ALA A 413 -36.73 -14.72 -63.71
N VAL A 414 -35.49 -15.25 -63.68
CA VAL A 414 -34.27 -14.56 -64.12
C VAL A 414 -33.60 -15.24 -65.32
N SER A 415 -34.18 -16.34 -65.82
CA SER A 415 -33.71 -17.01 -67.03
C SER A 415 -34.88 -17.43 -67.93
N PRO A 416 -34.64 -17.64 -69.24
CA PRO A 416 -35.55 -18.45 -70.04
C PRO A 416 -35.59 -19.88 -69.51
N ARG A 417 -36.51 -20.69 -70.03
CA ARG A 417 -36.56 -22.12 -69.70
C ARG A 417 -35.32 -22.81 -70.26
N ILE A 418 -34.71 -23.62 -69.43
CA ILE A 418 -33.48 -24.35 -69.72
C ILE A 418 -33.71 -25.84 -69.55
N ASP A 419 -32.99 -26.64 -70.33
CA ASP A 419 -32.83 -28.05 -70.02
C ASP A 419 -31.86 -28.16 -68.81
N PRO A 420 -32.33 -28.64 -67.63
CA PRO A 420 -31.48 -28.78 -66.46
C PRO A 420 -30.37 -29.81 -66.63
N CYS A 421 -30.48 -30.68 -67.64
CA CYS A 421 -29.48 -31.68 -67.97
C CYS A 421 -28.36 -31.10 -68.86
N ASP A 422 -28.59 -29.95 -69.54
CA ASP A 422 -27.56 -29.19 -70.26
C ASP A 422 -26.79 -28.27 -69.28
N ARG A 423 -25.72 -28.83 -68.71
CA ARG A 423 -24.81 -28.16 -67.78
C ARG A 423 -24.19 -26.89 -68.38
N SER A 424 -23.92 -26.89 -69.68
CA SER A 424 -23.28 -25.76 -70.36
C SER A 424 -24.26 -24.60 -70.53
N ALA A 425 -25.52 -24.90 -70.85
CA ALA A 425 -26.57 -23.88 -70.90
C ALA A 425 -26.87 -23.29 -69.51
N LEU A 426 -26.98 -24.12 -68.48
CA LEU A 426 -27.20 -23.67 -67.11
C LEU A 426 -26.06 -22.76 -66.63
N ARG A 427 -24.81 -23.14 -66.89
CA ARG A 427 -23.64 -22.33 -66.53
C ARG A 427 -23.65 -20.97 -67.22
N ARG A 428 -23.86 -20.93 -68.54
CA ARG A 428 -23.96 -19.66 -69.29
C ARG A 428 -25.01 -18.72 -68.74
N HIS A 429 -26.15 -19.26 -68.28
CA HIS A 429 -27.23 -18.45 -67.72
C HIS A 429 -26.90 -17.93 -66.32
N LEU A 430 -26.18 -18.70 -65.51
CA LEU A 430 -25.72 -18.24 -64.19
C LEU A 430 -24.62 -17.19 -64.30
N GLU A 431 -23.68 -17.35 -65.24
CA GLU A 431 -22.61 -16.38 -65.50
C GLU A 431 -23.14 -15.04 -66.04
N ALA A 432 -24.34 -15.03 -66.63
CA ALA A 432 -25.01 -13.81 -67.10
C ALA A 432 -25.76 -13.06 -65.99
N LEU A 433 -25.84 -13.61 -64.77
CA LEU A 433 -26.55 -13.03 -63.64
C LEU A 433 -25.57 -12.40 -62.64
N PRO A 434 -25.98 -11.36 -61.90
CA PRO A 434 -25.18 -10.82 -60.81
C PRO A 434 -24.85 -11.89 -59.75
N PRO A 435 -23.73 -11.78 -59.03
CA PRO A 435 -23.41 -12.67 -57.92
C PRO A 435 -24.55 -12.72 -56.90
N GLY A 436 -24.97 -13.92 -56.50
CA GLY A 436 -26.13 -14.09 -55.62
C GLY A 436 -26.72 -15.50 -55.58
N ILE A 437 -27.84 -15.64 -54.86
CA ILE A 437 -28.54 -16.92 -54.69
C ILE A 437 -29.75 -16.96 -55.62
N TYR A 438 -29.86 -18.05 -56.37
CA TYR A 438 -30.94 -18.32 -57.31
C TYR A 438 -31.62 -19.66 -57.03
N LEU A 439 -32.91 -19.75 -57.35
CA LEU A 439 -33.72 -20.95 -57.21
C LEU A 439 -33.97 -21.55 -58.59
N LEU A 440 -33.55 -22.79 -58.83
CA LEU A 440 -33.93 -23.55 -60.02
C LEU A 440 -35.21 -24.35 -59.73
N ARG A 441 -36.28 -24.05 -60.46
CA ARG A 441 -37.58 -24.75 -60.37
C ARG A 441 -37.77 -25.69 -61.55
N TYR A 442 -38.19 -26.93 -61.27
CA TYR A 442 -38.56 -27.94 -62.28
C TYR A 442 -40.09 -27.94 -62.49
N ARG A 443 -40.56 -28.27 -63.71
CA ARG A 443 -41.96 -28.69 -63.91
C ARG A 443 -42.14 -30.01 -63.15
N GLY A 444 -42.90 -29.95 -62.05
CA GLY A 444 -42.98 -31.02 -61.03
C GLY A 444 -42.88 -30.48 -59.59
N GLY A 445 -42.54 -29.20 -59.40
CA GLY A 445 -42.60 -28.52 -58.10
C GLY A 445 -41.35 -28.61 -57.24
N VAL A 446 -40.36 -29.42 -57.63
CA VAL A 446 -39.06 -29.49 -56.96
C VAL A 446 -38.28 -28.19 -57.18
N LYS A 447 -37.67 -27.67 -56.11
CA LYS A 447 -36.79 -26.48 -56.14
C LYS A 447 -35.39 -26.87 -55.67
N LYS A 448 -34.35 -26.44 -56.38
CA LYS A 448 -32.94 -26.50 -55.93
C LYS A 448 -32.38 -25.09 -55.75
N VAL A 449 -31.55 -24.89 -54.74
CA VAL A 449 -30.84 -23.63 -54.50
C VAL A 449 -29.50 -23.67 -55.25
N ILE A 450 -29.16 -22.60 -55.96
CA ILE A 450 -27.92 -22.45 -56.73
C ILE A 450 -27.26 -21.14 -56.32
N HIS A 451 -25.93 -21.15 -56.19
CA HIS A 451 -25.12 -19.97 -55.93
C HIS A 451 -24.41 -19.53 -57.22
N GLY A 452 -24.56 -18.27 -57.60
CA GLY A 452 -23.75 -17.61 -58.63
C GLY A 452 -22.67 -16.78 -57.94
N GLU A 453 -21.40 -17.04 -58.24
CA GLU A 453 -20.25 -16.24 -57.79
C GLU A 453 -19.96 -15.08 -58.73
#